data_AF-A0A963E962-F1
#
_entry.id   AF-A0A963E962-F1
#
_cell.length_a   1.000
_cell.length_b   1.000
_cell.length_c   1.000
_cell.angle_alpha   90.00
_cell.angle_beta   90.00
_cell.angle_gamma   90.00
#
_symmetry.space_group_name_H-M   'P 1'
#
loop_
_entity.id
_entity.type
_entity.pdbx_description
1 polymer ?
#
loop_
_entity_poly.entity_id
_entity_poly.type
_entity_poly.pdbx_seq_one_letter_code
_entity_poly.pdbx_strand_id
1 'polypeptide(L)'
;MARMMLNAALRKSSAFLVTPDKRRPEDDRLVAGPANSSRSVHMKKIAIAVVAALSIGGSVQAAQVFSTSYDTPNGDGQASGGSYNYWDKEYNGAGSTATDGAPLSGGQGNLTDGVIATDYWYNVENVAGTGPYVGWYGPATRDPLVNFSFSGSPIIDRVVFHIDDSHVGGVYAPAAIWIDGVNSSYTPPAFASLLTVDLTGLNLTGNQHSIQFFQEFAGNSWTFVSEIEFFGNSGRVPEPASLALVLTGLGLFGAAARRRQTTPCKSVQDRFSCA
;
A
#
# COMPACT_ATOMS: atom_id res chain seq x y z
N MET A 1 16.61 17.13 56.90
CA MET A 1 16.40 18.53 56.44
C MET A 1 16.46 18.51 54.92
N ALA A 2 15.52 19.01 54.10
CA ALA A 2 14.13 19.45 54.28
C ALA A 2 13.39 19.10 52.95
N ARG A 3 12.26 18.39 52.96
CA ARG A 3 10.85 18.87 53.00
C ARG A 3 10.38 19.63 51.72
N MET A 4 9.31 19.08 51.09
CA MET A 4 8.18 19.80 50.41
C MET A 4 8.47 20.50 49.04
N MET A 5 7.57 20.58 48.03
CA MET A 5 6.18 20.07 47.75
C MET A 5 6.12 19.68 46.24
N LEU A 6 5.36 18.70 45.73
CA LEU A 6 3.89 18.53 45.62
C LEU A 6 3.12 19.77 45.10
N ASN A 7 2.52 19.68 43.90
CA ASN A 7 1.30 20.44 43.59
C ASN A 7 0.45 19.77 42.51
N ALA A 8 -0.87 19.94 42.62
CA ALA A 8 -1.87 19.06 42.02
C ALA A 8 -2.63 19.66 40.83
N ALA A 9 -3.37 18.78 40.13
CA ALA A 9 -4.17 19.10 38.96
C ALA A 9 -5.35 20.06 39.22
N LEU A 10 -5.69 20.87 38.20
CA LEU A 10 -6.96 21.60 38.12
C LEU A 10 -7.30 21.93 36.65
N ARG A 11 -7.83 20.96 35.90
CA ARG A 11 -8.51 21.25 34.61
C ARG A 11 -9.94 21.69 34.89
N LYS A 12 -10.29 22.95 34.59
CA LYS A 12 -11.69 23.41 34.61
C LYS A 12 -12.37 23.05 33.29
N SER A 13 -13.53 22.41 33.42
CA SER A 13 -14.47 22.16 32.33
C SER A 13 -15.23 23.45 31.97
N SER A 14 -15.59 23.63 30.70
CA SER A 14 -16.58 24.62 30.25
C SER A 14 -17.18 24.17 28.93
N ALA A 15 -18.36 23.55 29.01
CA ALA A 15 -19.16 23.21 27.84
C ALA A 15 -19.88 24.47 27.33
N PHE A 16 -19.83 24.72 26.03
CA PHE A 16 -20.57 25.80 25.38
C PHE A 16 -21.80 25.20 24.69
N LEU A 17 -22.97 25.46 25.26
CA LEU A 17 -24.27 24.92 24.85
C LEU A 17 -25.03 26.02 24.10
N VAL A 18 -25.33 25.83 22.80
CA VAL A 18 -26.10 26.79 21.99
C VAL A 18 -27.21 26.10 21.19
N THR A 19 -28.43 26.44 21.58
CA THR A 19 -29.75 26.34 20.90
C THR A 19 -30.64 27.44 21.54
N PRO A 20 -31.68 28.05 20.92
CA PRO A 20 -32.61 27.53 19.89
C PRO A 20 -32.64 28.48 18.63
N ASP A 21 -33.67 28.72 17.81
CA ASP A 21 -35.11 28.35 17.79
C ASP A 21 -35.71 28.34 16.36
N LYS A 22 -36.90 27.73 16.24
CA LYS A 22 -37.96 27.85 15.20
C LYS A 22 -37.69 28.60 13.86
N ARG A 23 -38.09 27.93 12.77
CA ARG A 23 -39.42 28.20 12.14
C ARG A 23 -39.89 27.14 11.11
N ARG A 24 -41.21 26.94 11.12
CA ARG A 24 -42.15 26.37 10.12
C ARG A 24 -43.29 27.42 10.00
N PRO A 25 -44.35 27.30 9.17
CA PRO A 25 -44.77 26.21 8.26
C PRO A 25 -45.21 26.73 6.85
N GLU A 26 -46.13 26.01 6.18
CA GLU A 26 -46.88 26.37 4.94
C GLU A 26 -46.03 26.55 3.64
N ASP A 27 -46.50 26.26 2.40
CA ASP A 27 -47.74 25.60 1.96
C ASP A 27 -47.65 25.09 0.48
N ASP A 28 -48.73 24.42 0.07
CA ASP A 28 -49.38 24.51 -1.26
C ASP A 28 -49.02 23.63 -2.49
N ARG A 29 -50.11 23.05 -3.03
CA ARG A 29 -50.46 22.74 -4.44
C ARG A 29 -49.99 21.47 -5.15
N LEU A 30 -50.83 20.44 -4.97
CA LEU A 30 -51.41 19.63 -6.06
C LEU A 30 -51.80 20.44 -7.31
N VAL A 31 -51.44 19.95 -8.51
CA VAL A 31 -52.23 20.10 -9.76
C VAL A 31 -52.10 18.81 -10.57
N ALA A 32 -53.21 18.30 -11.12
CA ALA A 32 -53.25 17.09 -11.93
C ALA A 32 -53.98 17.31 -13.27
N GLY A 33 -53.51 16.60 -14.31
CA GLY A 33 -54.19 16.40 -15.61
C GLY A 33 -53.88 17.44 -16.70
N PRO A 34 -54.34 17.22 -17.95
CA PRO A 34 -54.97 16.01 -18.50
C PRO A 34 -54.16 15.36 -19.65
N ALA A 35 -54.66 14.25 -20.20
CA ALA A 35 -54.04 13.51 -21.30
C ALA A 35 -54.18 14.20 -22.67
N ASN A 36 -53.25 13.96 -23.61
CA ASN A 36 -53.57 14.09 -25.04
C ASN A 36 -52.79 13.16 -25.99
N SER A 37 -53.52 12.19 -26.52
CA SER A 37 -53.54 11.67 -27.91
C SER A 37 -52.35 11.88 -28.88
N SER A 38 -51.93 10.76 -29.47
CA SER A 38 -51.56 10.56 -30.88
C SER A 38 -50.30 11.23 -31.46
N ARG A 39 -49.32 10.39 -31.86
CA ARG A 39 -49.14 10.02 -33.29
C ARG A 39 -48.15 8.86 -33.45
N SER A 40 -48.61 7.79 -34.12
CA SER A 40 -47.72 6.72 -34.57
C SER A 40 -46.90 7.20 -35.78
N VAL A 41 -45.58 7.25 -35.64
CA VAL A 41 -44.65 7.42 -36.75
C VAL A 41 -43.81 6.15 -36.87
N HIS A 42 -43.91 5.47 -38.01
CA HIS A 42 -43.10 4.30 -38.33
C HIS A 42 -41.63 4.70 -38.55
N MET A 43 -40.87 4.87 -37.46
CA MET A 43 -39.41 4.95 -37.52
C MET A 43 -38.85 3.59 -37.91
N LYS A 44 -38.33 3.50 -39.14
CA LYS A 44 -37.49 2.38 -39.58
C LYS A 44 -36.32 2.26 -38.60
N LYS A 45 -36.27 1.16 -37.86
CA LYS A 45 -35.18 0.84 -36.92
C LYS A 45 -33.89 0.54 -37.70
N ILE A 46 -33.17 1.57 -38.12
CA ILE A 46 -31.75 1.45 -38.45
C ILE A 46 -31.04 1.24 -37.12
N ALA A 47 -30.74 -0.02 -36.81
CA ALA A 47 -29.97 -0.38 -35.63
C ALA A 47 -28.51 0.05 -35.83
N ILE A 48 -28.21 1.31 -35.51
CA ILE A 48 -26.84 1.75 -35.29
C ILE A 48 -26.40 1.10 -33.98
N ALA A 49 -25.69 -0.03 -34.10
CA ALA A 49 -25.00 -0.65 -32.99
C ALA A 49 -23.80 0.23 -32.60
N VAL A 50 -24.07 1.25 -31.79
CA VAL A 50 -23.02 2.00 -31.10
C VAL A 50 -22.37 1.02 -30.13
N VAL A 51 -21.20 0.51 -30.49
CA VAL A 51 -20.31 -0.17 -29.53
C VAL A 51 -19.77 0.93 -28.62
N ALA A 52 -20.53 1.23 -27.57
CA ALA A 52 -20.06 2.02 -26.45
C ALA A 52 -18.92 1.22 -25.81
N ALA A 53 -17.68 1.59 -26.13
CA ALA A 53 -16.52 1.03 -25.48
C ALA A 53 -16.65 1.35 -23.98
N LEU A 54 -16.89 0.30 -23.19
CA LEU A 54 -16.91 0.36 -21.74
C LEU A 54 -15.48 0.67 -21.26
N SER A 55 -15.14 1.97 -21.26
CA SER A 55 -14.06 2.50 -20.44
C SER A 55 -14.50 2.40 -18.98
N ILE A 56 -14.49 1.17 -18.45
CA ILE A 56 -14.54 0.93 -17.01
C ILE A 56 -13.25 1.54 -16.48
N GLY A 57 -13.35 2.79 -16.02
CA GLY A 57 -12.29 3.46 -15.26
C GLY A 57 -12.14 2.73 -13.94
N GLY A 58 -11.44 1.59 -13.97
CA GLY A 58 -11.05 0.90 -12.76
C GLY A 58 -10.22 1.86 -11.92
N SER A 59 -10.66 2.12 -10.70
CA SER A 59 -9.83 2.75 -9.69
C SER A 59 -8.55 1.93 -9.57
N VAL A 60 -7.42 2.49 -10.00
CA VAL A 60 -6.10 1.87 -9.80
C VAL A 60 -5.82 1.94 -8.30
N GLN A 61 -6.19 0.88 -7.57
CA GLN A 61 -5.71 0.69 -6.22
C GLN A 61 -4.20 0.49 -6.28
N ALA A 62 -3.47 1.18 -5.40
CA ALA A 62 -2.04 1.01 -5.25
C ALA A 62 -1.75 -0.46 -4.91
N ALA A 63 -1.03 -1.15 -5.79
CA ALA A 63 -0.61 -2.53 -5.57
C ALA A 63 0.66 -2.52 -4.71
N GLN A 64 0.90 -3.60 -3.98
CA GLN A 64 2.17 -3.78 -3.29
C GLN A 64 3.31 -3.87 -4.31
N VAL A 65 4.39 -3.14 -4.05
CA VAL A 65 5.59 -3.07 -4.88
C VAL A 65 6.72 -3.71 -4.09
N PHE A 66 7.13 -4.91 -4.48
CA PHE A 66 8.23 -5.59 -3.81
C PHE A 66 9.57 -5.02 -4.27
N SER A 67 10.46 -4.74 -3.31
CA SER A 67 11.88 -4.51 -3.60
C SER A 67 12.50 -5.78 -4.18
N THR A 68 13.54 -5.64 -4.99
CA THR A 68 14.36 -6.77 -5.45
C THR A 68 15.50 -7.08 -4.48
N SER A 69 15.95 -6.05 -3.74
CA SER A 69 16.96 -6.15 -2.70
C SER A 69 16.97 -4.88 -1.85
N TYR A 70 17.65 -4.90 -0.71
CA TYR A 70 18.05 -3.71 0.03
C TYR A 70 19.44 -3.84 0.62
N ASP A 71 20.16 -2.73 0.74
CA ASP A 71 21.45 -2.65 1.42
C ASP A 71 21.27 -1.94 2.77
N THR A 72 21.85 -2.49 3.86
CA THR A 72 21.69 -1.96 5.22
C THR A 72 22.82 -2.42 6.14
N PRO A 73 23.20 -1.71 7.22
CA PRO A 73 23.88 -2.37 8.33
C PRO A 73 22.96 -3.45 8.91
N ASN A 74 23.49 -4.66 9.14
CA ASN A 74 22.81 -5.69 9.92
C ASN A 74 22.39 -5.12 11.28
N GLY A 75 21.34 -5.67 11.88
CA GLY A 75 20.96 -5.32 13.24
C GLY A 75 22.09 -5.54 14.24
N ASP A 76 21.94 -4.93 15.41
CA ASP A 76 22.78 -5.11 16.59
C ASP A 76 22.26 -6.27 17.46
N GLY A 77 23.03 -6.67 18.45
CA GLY A 77 22.70 -7.81 19.30
C GLY A 77 23.45 -7.80 20.63
N GLN A 78 23.81 -8.98 21.10
CA GLN A 78 24.44 -9.16 22.42
C GLN A 78 25.85 -8.55 22.49
N ALA A 79 26.55 -8.38 21.36
CA ALA A 79 27.86 -7.73 21.34
C ALA A 79 27.75 -6.20 21.53
N SER A 80 26.68 -5.59 21.00
CA SER A 80 26.30 -4.19 21.21
C SER A 80 25.47 -3.94 22.49
N GLY A 81 25.27 -4.95 23.34
CA GLY A 81 24.61 -4.81 24.65
C GLY A 81 23.12 -5.17 24.70
N GLY A 82 22.58 -5.81 23.67
CA GLY A 82 21.22 -6.37 23.66
C GLY A 82 21.07 -7.62 24.53
N SER A 83 19.83 -7.91 24.96
CA SER A 83 19.49 -9.17 25.62
C SER A 83 19.53 -10.36 24.65
N TYR A 84 19.13 -10.11 23.41
CA TYR A 84 19.11 -11.06 22.30
C TYR A 84 19.91 -10.49 21.11
N ASN A 85 19.93 -11.23 20.00
CA ASN A 85 20.45 -10.73 18.74
C ASN A 85 19.27 -10.32 17.86
N TYR A 86 19.32 -9.14 17.24
CA TYR A 86 18.21 -8.58 16.44
C TYR A 86 18.65 -8.45 14.98
N TRP A 87 19.34 -9.49 14.51
CA TRP A 87 19.98 -9.54 13.20
C TRP A 87 18.96 -9.82 12.11
N ASP A 88 19.23 -9.31 10.92
CA ASP A 88 18.58 -9.74 9.68
C ASP A 88 19.18 -11.09 9.27
N LYS A 89 18.73 -12.13 9.98
CA LYS A 89 19.47 -13.40 10.10
C LYS A 89 19.41 -14.25 8.84
N GLU A 90 18.24 -14.26 8.21
CA GLU A 90 17.96 -15.00 6.99
C GLU A 90 18.22 -14.17 5.73
N TYR A 91 18.88 -13.01 5.86
CA TYR A 91 19.26 -12.16 4.75
C TYR A 91 20.09 -12.92 3.71
N ASN A 92 19.57 -12.98 2.48
CA ASN A 92 20.03 -13.88 1.43
C ASN A 92 21.09 -13.29 0.47
N GLY A 93 21.53 -12.06 0.74
CA GLY A 93 22.55 -11.34 -0.05
C GLY A 93 23.98 -11.54 0.44
N ALA A 94 24.83 -10.55 0.18
CA ALA A 94 26.21 -10.53 0.64
C ALA A 94 26.34 -9.77 1.97
N GLY A 95 27.04 -10.35 2.95
CA GLY A 95 27.28 -9.74 4.27
C GLY A 95 27.50 -10.79 5.35
N SER A 96 27.56 -10.37 6.62
CA SER A 96 27.61 -11.27 7.77
C SER A 96 26.32 -11.16 8.59
N THR A 97 25.42 -12.14 8.48
CA THR A 97 24.14 -12.20 9.22
C THR A 97 24.30 -12.69 10.67
N ALA A 98 25.53 -12.63 11.21
CA ALA A 98 25.90 -13.09 12.55
C ALA A 98 26.87 -12.10 13.21
N THR A 99 26.79 -10.82 12.85
CA THR A 99 27.70 -9.78 13.33
C THR A 99 26.96 -8.45 13.37
N ASP A 100 26.95 -7.85 14.56
CA ASP A 100 26.34 -6.55 14.85
C ASP A 100 26.84 -5.46 13.88
N GLY A 101 25.91 -4.70 13.27
CA GLY A 101 26.22 -3.59 12.38
C GLY A 101 26.92 -3.93 11.06
N ALA A 102 27.18 -5.21 10.77
CA ALA A 102 27.93 -5.61 9.57
C ALA A 102 27.17 -5.27 8.28
N PRO A 103 27.82 -4.73 7.23
CA PRO A 103 27.13 -4.33 6.01
C PRO A 103 26.52 -5.54 5.29
N LEU A 104 25.23 -5.44 4.99
CA LEU A 104 24.44 -6.35 4.16
C LEU A 104 24.12 -5.66 2.83
N SER A 105 24.19 -6.39 1.72
CA SER A 105 23.94 -5.83 0.38
C SER A 105 23.44 -6.85 -0.65
N GLY A 106 22.64 -6.37 -1.61
CA GLY A 106 22.23 -7.11 -2.81
C GLY A 106 21.22 -8.25 -2.60
N GLY A 107 20.65 -8.42 -1.40
CA GLY A 107 19.66 -9.44 -1.09
C GLY A 107 18.42 -8.88 -0.38
N GLN A 108 17.59 -9.81 0.11
CA GLN A 108 16.39 -9.57 0.92
C GLN A 108 16.50 -10.38 2.22
N GLY A 109 15.74 -9.98 3.23
CA GLY A 109 15.65 -10.61 4.53
C GLY A 109 14.44 -10.05 5.30
N ASN A 110 14.49 -10.07 6.62
CA ASN A 110 13.39 -9.76 7.55
C ASN A 110 12.59 -8.50 7.17
N LEU A 111 13.24 -7.39 6.77
CA LEU A 111 12.54 -6.13 6.48
C LEU A 111 11.55 -6.16 5.29
N THR A 112 11.53 -7.24 4.49
CA THR A 112 10.63 -7.37 3.32
C THR A 112 10.18 -8.82 3.07
N ASP A 113 10.11 -9.66 4.10
CA ASP A 113 9.70 -11.06 3.95
C ASP A 113 8.19 -11.29 4.13
N GLY A 114 7.47 -10.24 4.55
CA GLY A 114 6.02 -10.27 4.82
C GLY A 114 5.65 -10.68 6.25
N VAL A 115 6.62 -10.85 7.15
CA VAL A 115 6.42 -11.28 8.55
C VAL A 115 6.32 -10.06 9.47
N ILE A 116 5.13 -9.47 9.53
CA ILE A 116 4.81 -8.43 10.51
C ILE A 116 4.81 -9.05 11.92
N ALA A 117 5.60 -8.49 12.84
CA ALA A 117 5.65 -8.96 14.22
C ALA A 117 4.31 -8.71 14.95
N THR A 118 3.78 -9.75 15.60
CA THR A 118 2.46 -9.70 16.28
C THR A 118 2.53 -9.40 17.78
N ASP A 119 3.72 -9.29 18.34
CA ASP A 119 4.00 -9.05 19.76
C ASP A 119 5.32 -8.27 19.90
N TYR A 120 5.60 -7.74 21.09
CA TYR A 120 6.79 -6.96 21.38
C TYR A 120 8.07 -7.78 21.29
N TRP A 121 9.18 -7.12 20.97
CA TRP A 121 10.50 -7.73 20.76
C TRP A 121 10.87 -8.74 21.86
N TYR A 122 10.64 -8.41 23.13
CA TYR A 122 11.05 -9.25 24.26
C TYR A 122 10.28 -10.58 24.39
N ASN A 123 9.18 -10.75 23.64
CA ASN A 123 8.39 -11.97 23.55
C ASN A 123 8.71 -12.84 22.31
N VAL A 124 9.28 -12.26 21.25
CA VAL A 124 9.51 -12.93 19.95
C VAL A 124 10.99 -13.08 19.56
N GLU A 125 11.86 -12.26 20.14
CA GLU A 125 13.31 -12.30 19.90
C GLU A 125 14.04 -13.36 20.72
N ASN A 126 15.20 -13.78 20.24
CA ASN A 126 15.96 -14.86 20.85
C ASN A 126 17.47 -14.79 20.59
N VAL A 127 18.24 -15.56 21.37
CA VAL A 127 19.72 -15.55 21.31
C VAL A 127 20.31 -16.08 19.99
N ALA A 128 19.56 -16.79 19.16
CA ALA A 128 20.03 -17.22 17.83
C ALA A 128 19.85 -16.13 16.76
N GLY A 129 19.09 -15.07 17.06
CA GLY A 129 18.79 -13.97 16.15
C GLY A 129 17.72 -14.28 15.10
N THR A 130 16.89 -15.30 15.31
CA THR A 130 15.85 -15.71 14.33
C THR A 130 14.47 -15.12 14.65
N GLY A 131 14.42 -13.98 15.35
CA GLY A 131 13.17 -13.25 15.58
C GLY A 131 12.79 -12.39 14.36
N PRO A 132 11.59 -11.80 14.34
CA PRO A 132 11.12 -11.00 13.22
C PRO A 132 11.78 -9.62 13.11
N TYR A 133 12.28 -9.03 14.21
CA TYR A 133 12.78 -7.65 14.18
C TYR A 133 14.25 -7.55 13.78
N VAL A 134 14.54 -6.64 12.84
CA VAL A 134 15.87 -6.04 12.72
C VAL A 134 15.93 -4.84 13.67
N GLY A 135 16.88 -4.87 14.61
CA GLY A 135 17.00 -3.87 15.67
C GLY A 135 18.38 -3.22 15.70
N TRP A 136 18.46 -1.89 15.69
CA TRP A 136 19.72 -1.14 15.73
C TRP A 136 19.83 -0.30 17.00
N TYR A 137 20.99 -0.33 17.65
CA TYR A 137 21.28 0.43 18.87
C TYR A 137 22.12 1.65 18.55
N GLY A 138 21.59 2.86 18.77
CA GLY A 138 22.21 4.10 18.28
C GLY A 138 23.66 4.39 18.72
N PRO A 139 24.14 3.93 19.89
CA PRO A 139 25.56 4.01 20.24
C PRO A 139 26.49 3.06 19.48
N ALA A 140 25.96 2.02 18.82
CA ALA A 140 26.70 1.06 17.98
C ALA A 140 26.42 1.30 16.49
N THR A 141 25.16 1.15 16.06
CA THR A 141 24.69 1.45 14.70
C THR A 141 23.77 2.67 14.74
N ARG A 142 24.35 3.82 14.38
CA ARG A 142 23.72 5.13 14.49
C ARG A 142 22.91 5.50 13.25
N ASP A 143 21.67 5.94 13.48
CA ASP A 143 20.72 6.49 12.50
C ASP A 143 20.68 5.67 11.18
N PRO A 144 20.32 4.37 11.26
CA PRO A 144 20.55 3.39 10.20
C PRO A 144 19.86 3.76 8.88
N LEU A 145 20.60 3.53 7.79
CA LEU A 145 20.18 3.77 6.41
C LEU A 145 19.91 2.44 5.71
N VAL A 146 18.74 2.30 5.10
CA VAL A 146 18.33 1.17 4.28
C VAL A 146 18.11 1.65 2.85
N ASN A 147 18.85 1.09 1.88
CA ASN A 147 18.77 1.47 0.47
C ASN A 147 18.07 0.37 -0.33
N PHE A 148 16.79 0.57 -0.65
CA PHE A 148 15.98 -0.38 -1.41
C PHE A 148 16.23 -0.22 -2.91
N SER A 149 16.33 -1.35 -3.61
CA SER A 149 16.30 -1.42 -5.08
C SER A 149 15.03 -2.11 -5.55
N PHE A 150 14.50 -1.69 -6.69
CA PHE A 150 13.25 -2.18 -7.29
C PHE A 150 13.42 -2.58 -8.75
N SER A 151 12.60 -3.53 -9.20
CA SER A 151 12.57 -3.92 -10.61
C SER A 151 11.90 -2.85 -11.48
N GLY A 152 12.54 -2.41 -12.57
CA GLY A 152 11.98 -1.42 -13.48
C GLY A 152 12.11 -0.01 -12.92
N SER A 153 11.04 0.78 -12.94
CA SER A 153 10.99 2.10 -12.30
C SER A 153 9.57 2.38 -11.80
N PRO A 154 9.17 1.80 -10.65
CA PRO A 154 7.86 2.04 -10.07
C PRO A 154 7.61 3.52 -9.73
N ILE A 155 6.34 3.84 -9.52
CA ILE A 155 5.90 5.03 -8.80
C ILE A 155 5.38 4.53 -7.46
N ILE A 156 6.10 4.83 -6.37
CA ILE A 156 5.72 4.45 -5.00
C ILE A 156 5.03 5.66 -4.38
N ASP A 157 3.75 5.51 -4.03
CA ASP A 157 2.96 6.57 -3.41
C ASP A 157 2.82 6.40 -1.90
N ARG A 158 3.00 5.16 -1.41
CA ARG A 158 2.81 4.82 0.00
C ARG A 158 3.88 3.85 0.51
N VAL A 159 4.37 4.09 1.72
CA VAL A 159 5.26 3.17 2.45
C VAL A 159 4.72 2.96 3.85
N VAL A 160 4.67 1.69 4.28
CA VAL A 160 4.16 1.27 5.58
C VAL A 160 5.30 0.61 6.36
N PHE A 161 5.49 1.02 7.62
CA PHE A 161 6.51 0.48 8.52
C PHE A 161 5.86 -0.17 9.73
N HIS A 162 6.36 -1.34 10.14
CA HIS A 162 5.90 -2.04 11.34
C HIS A 162 7.00 -2.05 12.41
N ILE A 163 6.82 -1.23 13.44
CA ILE A 163 7.85 -0.78 14.39
C ILE A 163 7.45 -1.20 15.82
N ASP A 164 8.41 -1.66 16.62
CA ASP A 164 8.22 -1.80 18.07
C ASP A 164 8.45 -0.44 18.75
N ASP A 165 7.42 0.03 19.46
CA ASP A 165 7.46 1.23 20.29
C ASP A 165 7.09 0.88 21.74
N SER A 166 7.63 -0.22 22.27
CA SER A 166 7.28 -0.74 23.61
C SER A 166 7.76 0.13 24.77
N HIS A 167 8.72 1.03 24.54
CA HIS A 167 9.50 1.73 25.57
C HIS A 167 10.27 0.80 26.54
N VAL A 168 10.30 -0.51 26.28
CA VAL A 168 10.96 -1.52 27.12
C VAL A 168 12.37 -1.79 26.59
N GLY A 169 13.36 -1.88 27.48
CA GLY A 169 14.77 -2.09 27.10
C GLY A 169 15.41 -0.91 26.35
N GLY A 170 14.73 0.24 26.28
CA GLY A 170 15.17 1.38 25.48
C GLY A 170 14.77 1.30 24.01
N VAL A 171 13.83 0.42 23.63
CA VAL A 171 13.23 0.37 22.30
C VAL A 171 12.16 1.45 22.18
N TYR A 172 12.32 2.32 21.18
CA TYR A 172 11.41 3.41 20.86
C TYR A 172 11.25 3.53 19.35
N ALA A 173 10.10 4.05 18.92
CA ALA A 173 9.93 4.51 17.57
C ALA A 173 10.98 5.60 17.20
N PRO A 174 11.38 5.71 15.92
CA PRO A 174 12.33 6.71 15.48
C PRO A 174 11.76 8.12 15.61
N ALA A 175 12.62 9.09 15.98
CA ALA A 175 12.28 10.51 16.09
C ALA A 175 11.89 11.13 14.74
N ALA A 176 12.45 10.60 13.66
CA ALA A 176 12.10 10.95 12.28
C ALA A 176 12.41 9.79 11.33
N ILE A 177 11.65 9.71 10.24
CA ILE A 177 11.91 8.80 9.11
C ILE A 177 12.15 9.68 7.89
N TRP A 178 13.34 9.60 7.30
CA TRP A 178 13.64 10.30 6.05
C TRP A 178 13.56 9.32 4.89
N ILE A 179 12.92 9.75 3.80
CA ILE A 179 12.86 9.00 2.54
C ILE A 179 13.54 9.86 1.48
N ASP A 180 14.56 9.32 0.82
CA ASP A 180 15.40 10.05 -0.16
C ASP A 180 15.95 11.38 0.37
N GLY A 181 16.33 11.40 1.65
CA GLY A 181 16.83 12.57 2.36
C GLY A 181 15.76 13.59 2.75
N VAL A 182 14.48 13.32 2.49
CA VAL A 182 13.35 14.18 2.85
C VAL A 182 12.68 13.67 4.12
N ASN A 183 12.62 14.52 5.14
CA ASN A 183 11.92 14.20 6.39
C ASN A 183 10.43 13.99 6.14
N SER A 184 9.95 12.76 6.36
CA SER A 184 8.54 12.42 6.20
C SER A 184 7.78 12.67 7.50
N SER A 185 6.68 13.42 7.42
CA SER A 185 5.92 13.82 8.60
C SER A 185 5.20 12.63 9.24
N TYR A 186 5.65 12.25 10.43
CA TYR A 186 5.01 11.29 11.31
C TYR A 186 5.18 11.77 12.76
N THR A 187 4.27 11.35 13.65
CA THR A 187 4.29 11.70 15.08
C THR A 187 4.21 10.40 15.89
N PRO A 188 5.22 10.08 16.72
CA PRO A 188 5.15 8.93 17.61
C PRO A 188 3.93 8.94 18.54
N PRO A 189 3.32 7.77 18.81
CA PRO A 189 2.36 7.62 19.89
C PRO A 189 2.95 8.12 21.23
N ALA A 190 2.11 8.70 22.08
CA ALA A 190 2.54 9.11 23.42
C ALA A 190 2.66 7.94 24.41
N PHE A 191 2.33 6.72 24.00
CA PHE A 191 2.21 5.53 24.83
C PHE A 191 2.71 4.31 24.07
N ALA A 192 3.30 3.38 24.82
CA ALA A 192 3.89 2.18 24.27
C ALA A 192 2.91 1.38 23.40
N SER A 193 3.36 0.94 22.22
CA SER A 193 2.53 0.21 21.25
C SER A 193 3.36 -0.62 20.26
N LEU A 194 2.69 -1.55 19.57
CA LEU A 194 3.14 -1.98 18.24
C LEU A 194 2.61 -0.96 17.25
N LEU A 195 3.51 -0.37 16.48
CA LEU A 195 3.25 0.83 15.69
C LEU A 195 3.29 0.50 14.20
N THR A 196 2.20 0.82 13.50
CA THR A 196 2.18 0.91 12.04
C THR A 196 2.27 2.39 11.63
N VAL A 197 3.32 2.77 10.89
CA VAL A 197 3.45 4.11 10.29
C VAL A 197 3.07 4.00 8.81
N ASP A 198 1.94 4.58 8.40
CA ASP A 198 1.47 4.62 7.01
C ASP A 198 1.71 6.02 6.41
N LEU A 199 2.76 6.14 5.57
CA LEU A 199 3.11 7.38 4.87
C LEU A 199 2.57 7.34 3.43
N THR A 200 1.81 8.35 3.03
CA THR A 200 1.12 8.41 1.72
C THR A 200 1.42 9.70 0.96
N GLY A 201 1.11 9.74 -0.35
CA GLY A 201 1.35 10.90 -1.21
C GLY A 201 2.82 11.11 -1.58
N LEU A 202 3.68 10.10 -1.40
CA LEU A 202 5.13 10.22 -1.53
C LEU A 202 5.58 10.47 -2.96
N ASN A 203 4.86 9.93 -3.96
CA ASN A 203 5.15 10.07 -5.39
C ASN A 203 6.62 9.81 -5.76
N LEU A 204 7.28 8.86 -5.09
CA LEU A 204 8.65 8.48 -5.36
C LEU A 204 8.74 7.85 -6.75
N THR A 205 9.74 8.25 -7.54
CA THR A 205 9.95 7.73 -8.90
C THR A 205 11.38 7.28 -9.08
N GLY A 206 11.57 6.14 -9.72
CA GLY A 206 12.89 5.56 -9.95
C GLY A 206 12.92 4.09 -9.56
N ASN A 207 14.13 3.56 -9.40
CA ASN A 207 14.37 2.15 -9.08
C ASN A 207 15.16 1.95 -7.79
N GLN A 208 15.50 3.04 -7.09
CA GLN A 208 16.26 3.04 -5.85
C GLN A 208 15.67 4.11 -4.93
N HIS A 209 15.40 3.73 -3.68
CA HIS A 209 14.90 4.63 -2.64
C HIS A 209 15.59 4.32 -1.32
N SER A 210 16.00 5.36 -0.62
CA SER A 210 16.69 5.30 0.66
C SER A 210 15.74 5.65 1.80
N ILE A 211 15.85 4.93 2.91
CA ILE A 211 15.08 5.16 4.13
C ILE A 211 16.08 5.28 5.28
N GLN A 212 16.03 6.38 6.01
CA GLN A 212 16.86 6.59 7.20
C GLN A 212 15.99 6.75 8.45
N PHE A 213 16.28 5.95 9.47
CA PHE A 213 15.62 6.02 10.77
C PHE A 213 16.48 6.86 11.72
N PHE A 214 16.01 8.04 12.11
CA PHE A 214 16.69 8.85 13.12
C PHE A 214 16.27 8.39 14.51
N GLN A 215 17.22 7.90 15.30
CA GLN A 215 16.94 7.29 16.59
C GLN A 215 16.63 8.33 17.67
N GLU A 216 15.68 8.00 18.54
CA GLU A 216 15.26 8.85 19.65
C GLU A 216 16.36 9.10 20.70
N PHE A 217 16.11 10.07 21.58
CA PHE A 217 17.03 10.45 22.67
C PHE A 217 18.46 10.77 22.18
N ALA A 218 18.55 11.44 21.03
CA ALA A 218 19.80 11.73 20.32
C ALA A 218 20.62 10.47 20.00
N GLY A 219 19.95 9.39 19.57
CA GLY A 219 20.54 8.10 19.23
C GLY A 219 21.14 7.35 20.42
N ASN A 220 20.50 7.45 21.58
CA ASN A 220 20.73 6.57 22.73
C ASN A 220 19.50 5.70 23.00
N SER A 221 18.92 5.18 21.92
CA SER A 221 17.80 4.24 21.92
C SER A 221 18.08 3.08 20.98
N TRP A 222 17.28 2.04 21.12
CA TRP A 222 17.07 1.05 20.09
C TRP A 222 15.92 1.49 19.17
N THR A 223 16.00 1.13 17.90
CA THR A 223 14.88 1.21 16.94
C THR A 223 14.75 -0.15 16.27
N PHE A 224 13.53 -0.70 16.28
CA PHE A 224 13.20 -2.06 15.87
C PHE A 224 12.16 -2.04 14.77
N VAL A 225 12.43 -2.69 13.64
CA VAL A 225 11.51 -2.78 12.49
C VAL A 225 11.36 -4.24 12.09
N SER A 226 10.11 -4.68 11.90
CA SER A 226 9.80 -6.06 11.50
C SER A 226 9.51 -6.21 10.02
N GLU A 227 8.88 -5.22 9.37
CA GLU A 227 8.52 -5.28 7.95
C GLU A 227 8.36 -3.85 7.39
N ILE A 228 8.72 -3.66 6.11
CA ILE A 228 8.59 -2.42 5.36
C ILE A 228 7.91 -2.69 4.02
N GLU A 229 6.65 -2.26 3.88
CA GLU A 229 5.83 -2.50 2.70
C GLU A 229 5.72 -1.25 1.81
N PHE A 230 5.99 -1.39 0.52
CA PHE A 230 5.83 -0.31 -0.47
C PHE A 230 4.56 -0.53 -1.30
N PHE A 231 3.85 0.53 -1.64
CA PHE A 231 2.63 0.48 -2.46
C PHE A 231 2.61 1.60 -3.50
N GLY A 232 2.08 1.27 -4.68
CA GLY A 232 1.92 2.25 -5.76
C GLY A 232 1.62 1.59 -7.10
N ASN A 233 2.20 2.16 -8.16
CA ASN A 233 2.18 1.60 -9.50
C ASN A 233 3.55 0.97 -9.78
N SER A 234 3.60 -0.36 -9.89
CA SER A 234 4.84 -1.12 -10.15
C SER A 234 5.44 -0.89 -11.55
N GLY A 235 4.83 -0.04 -12.39
CA GLY A 235 5.17 0.14 -13.81
C GLY A 235 4.74 -1.04 -14.69
N ARG A 236 4.42 -2.18 -14.07
CA ARG A 236 3.86 -3.36 -14.72
C ARG A 236 2.36 -3.17 -14.81
N VAL A 237 1.92 -2.62 -15.95
CA VAL A 237 0.49 -2.53 -16.29
C VAL A 237 -0.14 -3.92 -16.15
N PRO A 238 -1.14 -4.12 -15.28
CA PRO A 238 -1.86 -5.39 -15.24
C PRO A 238 -2.45 -5.70 -16.61
N GLU A 239 -2.40 -6.95 -17.05
CA GLU A 239 -2.87 -7.35 -18.38
C GLU A 239 -4.35 -7.81 -18.51
N PRO A 240 -5.38 -7.24 -17.81
CA PRO A 240 -6.77 -7.44 -18.25
C PRO A 240 -7.01 -6.95 -19.69
N ALA A 241 -6.34 -5.87 -20.11
CA ALA A 241 -6.54 -5.26 -21.41
C ALA A 241 -6.02 -6.12 -22.57
N SER A 242 -4.87 -6.79 -22.42
CA SER A 242 -4.31 -7.68 -23.44
C SER A 242 -5.22 -8.88 -23.69
N LEU A 243 -5.68 -9.53 -22.61
CA LEU A 243 -6.65 -10.64 -22.70
C LEU A 243 -7.97 -10.17 -23.31
N ALA A 244 -8.49 -9.01 -22.90
CA ALA A 244 -9.70 -8.44 -23.48
C ALA A 244 -9.55 -8.14 -24.98
N LEU A 245 -8.40 -7.59 -25.42
CA LEU A 245 -8.12 -7.32 -26.83
C LEU A 245 -7.93 -8.61 -27.65
N VAL A 246 -7.24 -9.62 -27.10
CA VAL A 246 -7.08 -10.93 -27.76
C VAL A 246 -8.43 -11.64 -27.90
N LEU A 247 -9.24 -11.68 -26.84
CA LEU A 247 -10.59 -12.28 -26.87
C LEU A 247 -11.54 -11.50 -27.80
N THR A 248 -11.49 -10.17 -27.79
CA THR A 248 -12.30 -9.32 -28.69
C THR A 248 -11.87 -9.51 -30.15
N GLY A 249 -10.56 -9.56 -30.41
CA GLY A 249 -10.01 -9.84 -31.75
C GLY A 249 -10.44 -11.21 -32.27
N LEU A 250 -10.21 -12.27 -31.51
CA LEU A 250 -10.62 -13.64 -31.87
C LEU A 250 -12.14 -13.76 -32.07
N GLY A 251 -12.94 -13.11 -31.21
CA GLY A 251 -14.40 -13.07 -31.33
C GLY A 251 -14.88 -12.38 -32.62
N LEU A 252 -14.27 -11.25 -32.99
CA LEU A 252 -14.58 -10.52 -34.22
C LEU A 252 -14.19 -11.31 -35.47
N PHE A 253 -13.00 -11.94 -35.50
CA PHE A 253 -12.58 -12.79 -36.61
C PHE A 253 -13.47 -14.03 -36.76
N GLY A 254 -13.83 -14.69 -35.65
CA GLY A 254 -14.75 -15.84 -35.67
C GLY A 254 -16.15 -15.49 -36.20
N ALA A 255 -16.71 -14.35 -35.78
CA ALA A 255 -18.00 -13.86 -36.27
C ALA A 255 -17.97 -13.48 -37.76
N ALA A 256 -16.88 -12.87 -38.23
CA ALA A 256 -16.69 -12.51 -39.64
C ALA A 256 -16.52 -13.75 -40.55
N ALA A 257 -15.80 -14.78 -40.08
CA ALA A 257 -15.65 -16.04 -40.81
C ALA A 257 -16.99 -16.79 -40.94
N ARG A 258 -17.76 -16.87 -39.85
CA ARG A 258 -19.05 -17.59 -39.83
C ARG A 258 -20.08 -17.00 -40.82
N ARG A 259 -20.08 -15.68 -41.03
CA ARG A 259 -20.98 -15.03 -42.02
C ARG A 259 -20.72 -15.42 -43.48
N ARG A 260 -19.53 -15.94 -43.82
CA ARG A 260 -19.20 -16.36 -45.20
C ARG A 260 -19.74 -17.75 -45.57
N GLN A 261 -20.27 -18.51 -44.61
CA GLN A 261 -20.81 -19.86 -44.85
C GLN A 261 -22.34 -19.90 -45.06
N THR A 262 -23.03 -18.76 -44.98
CA THR A 262 -24.51 -18.71 -45.03
C THR A 262 -25.06 -17.80 -46.13
N THR A 263 -24.82 -18.19 -47.39
CA THR A 263 -25.67 -17.79 -48.53
C THR A 263 -25.63 -18.91 -49.59
N PRO A 264 -26.75 -19.22 -50.29
CA PRO A 264 -27.10 -20.62 -50.53
C PRO A 264 -27.18 -21.02 -52.00
N CYS A 265 -26.90 -22.29 -52.29
CA CYS A 265 -27.24 -22.87 -53.59
C CYS A 265 -28.75 -23.17 -53.67
N LYS A 266 -29.55 -22.19 -54.12
CA LYS A 266 -30.91 -22.44 -54.61
C LYS A 266 -30.81 -23.21 -55.93
N SER A 267 -31.05 -24.52 -55.90
CA SER A 267 -31.22 -25.31 -57.11
C SER A 267 -32.49 -24.88 -57.84
N VAL A 268 -32.34 -24.24 -59.00
CA VAL A 268 -33.45 -23.96 -59.91
C VAL A 268 -33.89 -25.28 -60.55
N GLN A 269 -35.01 -25.83 -60.11
CA GLN A 269 -35.72 -26.89 -60.82
C GLN A 269 -36.75 -26.25 -61.76
N ASP A 270 -36.29 -25.80 -62.93
CA ASP A 270 -37.17 -25.48 -64.05
C ASP A 270 -37.20 -26.65 -65.05
N ARG A 271 -38.42 -27.15 -65.27
CA ARG A 271 -38.99 -27.68 -66.52
C ARG A 271 -38.06 -28.40 -67.52
N PHE A 272 -38.38 -29.69 -67.74
CA PHE A 272 -38.46 -30.22 -69.11
C PHE A 272 -39.66 -31.17 -69.26
N SER A 273 -40.58 -30.80 -70.16
CA SER A 273 -41.51 -31.73 -70.79
C SER A 273 -41.08 -31.92 -72.24
N CYS A 274 -40.82 -33.15 -72.67
CA CYS A 274 -40.87 -33.59 -74.07
C CYS A 274 -40.61 -35.09 -74.20
N ALA A 275 -41.69 -35.89 -74.17
CA ALA A 275 -41.90 -37.16 -74.87
C ALA A 275 -43.27 -37.72 -74.44
#